data_AF-A0A840KAS7-F1
#
_entry.id   AF-A0A840KAS7-F1
#
_cell.length_a   1.000
_cell.length_b   1.000
_cell.length_c   1.000
_cell.angle_alpha   90.00
_cell.angle_beta   90.00
_cell.angle_gamma   90.00
#
_symmetry.space_group_name_H-M   'P 1'
#
loop_
_entity.id
_entity.type
_entity.pdbx_description
1 polymer ?
#
loop_
_entity_poly.entity_id
_entity_poly.type
_entity_poly.pdbx_seq_one_letter_code
_entity_poly.pdbx_strand_id
1 'polypeptide(L)'
;MKKRLILLGTIFVSFLSFAQVGINTSSPNTDAALDVVSNTKGILNTRIALSSTSSPSPLSAHVAGMMVYNTASVSDVTPGLYYNDGSKWVRAGGSSASNPPLNVIYQNGSYTALPTDDIILYTNNTVGTRLTLPTTGVAVGKKIYVSLIGSEDVLLTPVPRETANQYLISGQSNILMYTGDATSPWSIISGY
;
A
#
# COMPACT_ATOMS: atom_id res chain seq x y z
N MET A 1 -13.04 71.24 -7.36
CA MET A 1 -13.09 70.34 -6.17
C MET A 1 -13.77 69.00 -6.46
N LYS A 2 -14.98 68.96 -7.06
CA LYS A 2 -15.71 67.71 -7.38
C LYS A 2 -14.91 66.65 -8.16
N LYS A 3 -14.17 67.05 -9.21
CA LYS A 3 -13.33 66.12 -10.01
C LYS A 3 -12.18 65.48 -9.22
N ARG A 4 -11.62 66.20 -8.23
CA ARG A 4 -10.56 65.67 -7.35
C ARG A 4 -11.11 64.69 -6.32
N LEU A 5 -12.33 64.91 -5.85
CA LEU A 5 -13.03 63.98 -4.95
C LEU A 5 -13.36 62.65 -5.65
N ILE A 6 -13.82 62.70 -6.91
CA ILE A 6 -14.13 61.50 -7.69
C ILE A 6 -12.86 60.67 -7.93
N LEU A 7 -11.75 61.32 -8.29
CA LEU A 7 -10.47 60.64 -8.52
C LEU A 7 -9.91 59.99 -7.25
N LEU A 8 -10.05 60.66 -6.10
CA LEU A 8 -9.59 60.12 -4.82
C LEU A 8 -10.47 58.94 -4.37
N GLY A 9 -11.77 59.01 -4.65
CA GLY A 9 -12.72 57.93 -4.39
C GLY A 9 -12.44 56.67 -5.22
N THR A 10 -12.14 56.80 -6.52
CA THR A 10 -11.80 55.65 -7.37
C THR A 10 -10.49 54.98 -6.96
N ILE A 11 -9.48 55.75 -6.52
CA ILE A 11 -8.22 55.20 -5.99
C ILE A 11 -8.46 54.42 -4.68
N PHE A 12 -9.34 54.90 -3.81
CA PHE A 12 -9.65 54.22 -2.55
C PHE A 12 -10.36 52.87 -2.77
N VAL A 13 -11.24 52.78 -3.77
CA VAL A 13 -11.98 51.55 -4.10
C VAL A 13 -11.06 50.47 -4.69
N SER A 14 -10.00 50.83 -5.40
CA SER A 14 -9.04 49.85 -5.94
C SER A 14 -8.21 49.10 -4.88
N PHE A 15 -8.11 49.62 -3.65
CA PHE A 15 -7.44 48.93 -2.55
C PHE A 15 -8.32 47.87 -1.87
N LEU A 16 -9.60 47.76 -2.24
CA LEU A 16 -10.56 46.81 -1.66
C LEU A 16 -10.72 45.53 -2.51
N SER A 17 -10.02 45.41 -3.64
CA SER A 17 -10.09 44.21 -4.48
C SER A 17 -9.08 43.15 -4.02
N PHE A 18 -9.57 41.98 -3.62
CA PHE A 18 -8.75 40.80 -3.34
C PHE A 18 -8.26 40.16 -4.64
N ALA A 19 -6.96 39.86 -4.73
CA ALA A 19 -6.33 39.22 -5.89
C ALA A 19 -6.22 37.70 -5.70
N GLN A 20 -7.33 37.00 -5.86
CA GLN A 20 -7.39 35.53 -5.92
C GLN A 20 -7.46 35.07 -7.38
N VAL A 21 -6.63 34.09 -7.76
CA VAL A 21 -6.57 33.60 -9.14
C VAL A 21 -7.55 32.44 -9.31
N GLY A 22 -8.79 32.78 -9.67
CA GLY A 22 -9.77 31.83 -10.17
C GLY A 22 -9.65 31.68 -11.68
N ILE A 23 -9.53 30.45 -12.19
CA ILE A 23 -9.64 30.13 -13.62
C ILE A 23 -10.98 29.43 -13.83
N ASN A 24 -11.82 30.02 -14.69
CA ASN A 24 -13.19 29.57 -14.98
C ASN A 24 -14.13 29.52 -13.75
N THR A 25 -13.85 30.31 -12.70
CA THR A 25 -14.75 30.52 -11.57
C THR A 25 -14.74 31.98 -11.15
N SER A 26 -15.91 32.54 -10.83
CA SER A 26 -16.05 33.87 -10.23
C SER A 26 -15.98 33.84 -8.70
N SER A 27 -16.03 32.64 -8.12
CA SER A 27 -16.03 32.41 -6.68
C SER A 27 -14.96 31.36 -6.36
N PRO A 28 -13.67 31.68 -6.53
CA PRO A 28 -12.60 30.75 -6.17
C PRO A 28 -12.63 30.48 -4.65
N ASN A 29 -12.17 29.30 -4.26
CA ASN A 29 -12.02 28.94 -2.86
C ASN A 29 -11.12 29.95 -2.12
N THR A 30 -11.55 30.43 -0.95
CA THR A 30 -10.86 31.46 -0.16
C THR A 30 -9.50 31.02 0.37
N ASP A 31 -9.28 29.72 0.49
CA ASP A 31 -8.04 29.12 0.97
C ASP A 31 -7.10 28.73 -0.18
N ALA A 32 -7.51 28.95 -1.43
CA ALA A 32 -6.72 28.60 -2.61
C ALA A 32 -6.04 29.82 -3.23
N ALA A 33 -4.72 29.75 -3.40
CA ALA A 33 -3.99 30.73 -4.20
C ALA A 33 -4.26 30.58 -5.71
N LEU A 34 -4.64 29.37 -6.16
CA LEU A 34 -5.06 29.03 -7.52
C LEU A 34 -6.23 28.06 -7.45
N ASP A 35 -7.38 28.44 -8.01
CA ASP A 35 -8.56 27.58 -8.14
C ASP A 35 -8.94 27.45 -9.61
N VAL A 36 -8.99 26.22 -10.13
CA VAL A 36 -9.28 25.93 -11.54
C VAL A 36 -10.49 25.02 -11.63
N VAL A 37 -11.60 25.56 -12.12
CA VAL A 37 -12.87 24.82 -12.22
C VAL A 37 -13.14 24.45 -13.68
N SER A 38 -13.44 23.19 -13.94
CA SER A 38 -13.91 22.76 -15.26
C SER A 38 -14.65 21.43 -15.17
N ASN A 39 -15.71 21.29 -15.98
CA ASN A 39 -16.45 20.03 -16.10
C ASN A 39 -15.86 19.11 -17.19
N THR A 40 -14.94 19.62 -18.01
CA THR A 40 -14.47 18.92 -19.23
C THR A 40 -12.95 18.99 -19.44
N LYS A 41 -12.22 19.76 -18.62
CA LYS A 41 -10.76 19.91 -18.72
C LYS A 41 -10.11 19.62 -17.37
N GLY A 42 -8.88 19.12 -17.42
CA GLY A 42 -8.03 18.94 -16.24
C GLY A 42 -6.89 19.95 -16.21
N ILE A 43 -6.04 19.83 -15.18
CA ILE A 43 -4.77 20.54 -15.08
C ILE A 43 -3.68 19.61 -15.62
N LEU A 44 -2.86 20.11 -16.55
CA LEU A 44 -1.64 19.42 -16.95
C LEU A 44 -0.49 19.95 -16.08
N ASN A 45 -0.05 19.17 -15.09
CA ASN A 45 1.11 19.52 -14.26
C ASN A 45 2.38 19.69 -15.12
N THR A 46 3.33 20.47 -14.61
CA THR A 46 4.66 20.63 -15.21
C THR A 46 5.30 19.26 -15.42
N ARG A 47 5.65 18.96 -16.68
CA ARG A 47 6.29 17.70 -17.07
C ARG A 47 7.79 17.81 -16.87
N ILE A 48 8.34 17.00 -15.98
CA ILE A 48 9.74 17.05 -15.58
C ILE A 48 10.32 15.63 -15.67
N ALA A 49 11.55 15.49 -16.18
CA ALA A 49 12.27 14.22 -16.12
C ALA A 49 13.06 14.15 -14.81
N LEU A 50 12.54 13.44 -13.81
CA LEU A 50 13.24 13.21 -12.53
C LEU A 50 14.36 12.18 -12.72
N SER A 51 15.43 12.31 -11.93
CA SER A 51 16.57 11.38 -11.95
C SER A 51 16.48 10.26 -10.91
N SER A 52 15.95 10.56 -9.73
CA SER A 52 15.62 9.61 -8.65
C SER A 52 14.70 10.29 -7.63
N THR A 53 14.09 9.53 -6.72
CA THR A 53 13.25 10.14 -5.67
C THR A 53 14.06 10.98 -4.69
N SER A 54 15.31 10.61 -4.44
CA SER A 54 16.23 11.28 -3.51
C SER A 54 16.94 12.51 -4.10
N SER A 55 16.76 12.79 -5.38
CA SER A 55 17.41 13.92 -6.05
C SER A 55 16.41 15.06 -6.27
N PRO A 56 16.74 16.31 -5.89
CA PRO A 56 15.88 17.46 -6.20
C PRO A 56 15.88 17.78 -7.71
N SER A 57 16.88 17.29 -8.44
CA SER A 57 17.05 17.54 -9.87
C SER A 57 15.79 17.19 -10.68
N PRO A 58 15.43 18.02 -11.66
CA PRO A 58 16.13 19.21 -12.17
C PRO A 58 15.83 20.51 -11.42
N LEU A 59 15.12 20.46 -10.30
CA LEU A 59 15.00 21.62 -9.40
C LEU A 59 16.29 21.77 -8.58
N SER A 60 16.54 22.99 -8.09
CA SER A 60 17.72 23.30 -7.28
C SER A 60 17.66 22.71 -5.86
N ALA A 61 16.45 22.49 -5.33
CA ALA A 61 16.22 21.96 -4.00
C ALA A 61 14.87 21.24 -3.90
N HIS A 62 14.71 20.41 -2.88
CA HIS A 62 13.43 19.85 -2.49
C HIS A 62 12.58 20.93 -1.83
N VAL A 63 11.33 21.09 -2.28
CA VAL A 63 10.38 22.10 -1.79
C VAL A 63 9.08 21.40 -1.45
N ALA A 64 8.75 21.33 -0.16
CA ALA A 64 7.54 20.66 0.31
C ALA A 64 6.28 21.19 -0.38
N GLY A 65 5.41 20.29 -0.83
CA GLY A 65 4.16 20.61 -1.54
C GLY A 65 4.32 20.85 -3.04
N MET A 66 5.54 20.88 -3.59
CA MET A 66 5.77 20.95 -5.04
C MET A 66 5.18 19.73 -5.75
N MET A 67 4.42 19.92 -6.84
CA MET A 67 3.81 18.83 -7.61
C MET A 67 4.21 18.87 -9.09
N VAL A 68 4.63 17.73 -9.63
CA VAL A 68 5.11 17.59 -11.02
C VAL A 68 4.67 16.27 -11.61
N TYR A 69 4.56 16.20 -12.94
CA TYR A 69 4.41 14.92 -13.64
C TYR A 69 5.79 14.44 -14.11
N ASN A 70 6.28 13.36 -13.52
CA ASN A 70 7.53 12.73 -13.95
C ASN A 70 7.35 12.06 -15.33
N THR A 71 8.28 12.28 -16.25
CA THR A 71 8.29 11.64 -17.57
C THR A 71 9.36 10.56 -17.74
N ALA A 72 10.27 10.41 -16.79
CA ALA A 72 11.40 9.49 -16.90
C ALA A 72 11.13 8.13 -16.23
N SER A 73 11.72 7.07 -16.80
CA SER A 73 11.88 5.75 -16.17
C SER A 73 13.36 5.54 -15.89
N VAL A 74 13.82 5.93 -14.70
CA VAL A 74 15.23 5.87 -14.31
C VAL A 74 15.32 5.68 -12.80
N SER A 75 16.31 4.90 -12.34
CA SER A 75 16.47 4.57 -10.92
C SER A 75 15.17 4.03 -10.31
N ASP A 76 14.65 4.69 -9.28
CA ASP A 76 13.42 4.37 -8.56
C ASP A 76 12.20 5.19 -9.00
N VAL A 77 12.34 6.05 -10.02
CA VAL A 77 11.23 6.83 -10.58
C VAL A 77 10.69 6.22 -11.86
N THR A 78 9.37 6.24 -11.98
CA THR A 78 8.60 5.88 -13.18
C THR A 78 7.65 7.01 -13.55
N PRO A 79 7.17 7.09 -14.80
CA PRO A 79 6.22 8.11 -15.19
C PRO A 79 4.97 8.15 -14.31
N GLY A 80 4.54 9.34 -13.94
CA GLY A 80 3.40 9.56 -13.05
C GLY A 80 3.48 10.87 -12.29
N LEU A 81 2.46 11.14 -11.47
CA LEU A 81 2.41 12.33 -10.62
C LEU A 81 3.29 12.14 -9.39
N TYR A 82 4.12 13.12 -9.08
CA TYR A 82 4.95 13.17 -7.87
C TYR A 82 4.68 14.48 -7.13
N TYR A 83 4.71 14.41 -5.81
CA TYR A 83 4.84 15.57 -4.95
C TYR A 83 6.14 15.51 -4.16
N ASN A 84 6.67 16.64 -3.76
CA ASN A 84 7.85 16.71 -2.92
C ASN A 84 7.46 16.88 -1.45
N ASP A 85 8.03 16.07 -0.56
CA ASP A 85 7.75 16.15 0.89
C ASP A 85 8.69 17.12 1.65
N GLY A 86 9.56 17.83 0.94
CA GLY A 86 10.62 18.68 1.48
C GLY A 86 11.98 17.98 1.58
N SER A 87 12.02 16.66 1.42
CA SER A 87 13.24 15.85 1.52
C SER A 87 13.44 14.89 0.33
N LYS A 88 12.36 14.50 -0.35
CA LYS A 88 12.36 13.60 -1.51
C LYS A 88 11.10 13.77 -2.35
N TRP A 89 11.12 13.22 -3.56
CA TRP A 89 9.93 13.02 -4.37
C TRP A 89 9.15 11.79 -3.91
N VAL A 90 7.84 11.92 -3.79
CA VAL A 90 6.91 10.87 -3.44
C VAL A 90 5.90 10.72 -4.57
N ARG A 91 5.77 9.50 -5.11
CA ARG A 91 4.80 9.21 -6.16
C ARG A 91 3.39 9.29 -5.58
N ALA A 92 2.52 10.09 -6.19
CA ALA A 92 1.12 10.18 -5.82
C ALA A 92 0.34 8.97 -6.34
N GLY A 93 -0.61 8.47 -5.55
CA GLY A 93 -1.52 7.38 -5.94
C GLY A 93 -1.08 5.97 -5.54
N GLY A 94 0.06 5.82 -4.83
CA GLY A 94 0.59 4.52 -4.41
C GLY A 94 0.96 3.62 -5.58
N SER A 95 1.77 2.60 -5.31
CA SER A 95 1.73 1.41 -6.16
C SER A 95 0.43 0.70 -5.79
N SER A 96 -0.38 0.28 -6.76
CA SER A 96 -1.39 -0.75 -6.50
C SER A 96 -0.70 -1.84 -5.69
N ALA A 97 -1.26 -2.25 -4.55
CA ALA A 97 -0.69 -3.37 -3.82
C ALA A 97 -0.51 -4.49 -4.84
N SER A 98 0.74 -4.81 -5.16
CA SER A 98 1.03 -6.02 -5.90
C SER A 98 0.52 -7.11 -4.98
N ASN A 99 -0.63 -7.71 -5.27
CA ASN A 99 -0.94 -8.99 -4.66
C ASN A 99 0.04 -9.95 -5.33
N PRO A 100 1.16 -10.32 -4.67
CA PRO A 100 2.03 -11.32 -5.26
C PRO A 100 1.18 -12.58 -5.53
N PRO A 101 1.47 -13.33 -6.60
CA PRO A 101 0.81 -14.61 -6.79
C PRO A 101 1.03 -15.46 -5.53
N LEU A 102 -0.05 -16.05 -5.01
CA LEU A 102 0.04 -16.94 -3.86
C LEU A 102 0.84 -18.19 -4.26
N ASN A 103 1.78 -18.59 -3.43
CA ASN A 103 2.49 -19.84 -3.60
C ASN A 103 1.62 -21.01 -3.09
N VAL A 104 1.12 -21.82 -4.01
CA VAL A 104 0.19 -22.92 -3.75
C VAL A 104 0.90 -24.25 -3.92
N ILE A 105 0.86 -25.08 -2.89
CA ILE A 105 1.52 -26.39 -2.83
C ILE A 105 0.48 -27.50 -2.65
N TYR A 106 0.65 -28.62 -3.35
CA TYR A 106 -0.20 -29.81 -3.23
C TYR A 106 0.58 -30.92 -2.51
N GLN A 107 -0.02 -31.56 -1.51
CA GLN A 107 0.63 -32.58 -0.69
C GLN A 107 -0.29 -33.77 -0.40
N ASN A 108 0.28 -34.97 -0.30
CA ASN A 108 -0.44 -36.21 0.03
C ASN A 108 0.24 -37.03 1.15
N GLY A 109 1.27 -36.48 1.79
CA GLY A 109 2.04 -37.11 2.85
C GLY A 109 2.79 -36.08 3.70
N SER A 110 3.74 -36.51 4.52
CA SER A 110 4.44 -35.58 5.42
C SER A 110 5.20 -34.49 4.64
N TYR A 111 5.08 -33.24 5.08
CA TYR A 111 5.63 -32.09 4.38
C TYR A 111 6.29 -31.09 5.36
N THR A 112 7.35 -30.43 4.92
CA THR A 112 7.97 -29.31 5.63
C THR A 112 7.69 -28.03 4.84
N ALA A 113 6.83 -27.18 5.39
CA ALA A 113 6.43 -25.92 4.77
C ALA A 113 7.59 -24.92 4.76
N LEU A 114 7.64 -24.12 3.71
CA LEU A 114 8.60 -23.05 3.50
C LEU A 114 8.00 -21.71 3.93
N PRO A 115 8.83 -20.72 4.35
CA PRO A 115 8.34 -19.37 4.65
C PRO A 115 7.62 -18.69 3.47
N THR A 116 7.89 -19.16 2.25
CA THR A 116 7.28 -18.70 1.01
C THR A 116 5.93 -19.34 0.72
N ASP A 117 5.52 -20.41 1.41
CA ASP A 117 4.23 -21.07 1.15
C ASP A 117 3.09 -20.21 1.67
N ASP A 118 2.02 -20.10 0.87
CA ASP A 118 0.82 -19.36 1.24
C ASP A 118 -0.37 -20.30 1.40
N ILE A 119 -0.51 -21.28 0.50
CA ILE A 119 -1.60 -22.25 0.51
C ILE A 119 -1.01 -23.66 0.39
N ILE A 120 -1.47 -24.57 1.25
CA ILE A 120 -1.16 -25.99 1.19
C ILE A 120 -2.47 -26.75 1.01
N LEU A 121 -2.61 -27.46 -0.10
CA LEU A 121 -3.74 -28.29 -0.44
C LEU A 121 -3.37 -29.75 -0.19
N TYR A 122 -4.00 -30.35 0.82
CA TYR A 122 -3.68 -31.67 1.33
C TYR A 122 -4.75 -32.71 0.92
N THR A 123 -4.30 -33.79 0.29
CA THR A 123 -5.07 -35.02 0.05
C THR A 123 -4.47 -36.17 0.86
N ASN A 124 -4.54 -36.08 2.18
CA ASN A 124 -3.92 -37.06 3.08
C ASN A 124 -4.83 -38.26 3.35
N ASN A 125 -4.42 -39.45 2.94
CA ASN A 125 -5.07 -40.72 3.30
C ASN A 125 -4.13 -41.65 4.10
N THR A 126 -3.05 -41.09 4.65
CA THR A 126 -2.03 -41.85 5.40
C THR A 126 -2.07 -41.44 6.87
N VAL A 127 -2.22 -42.43 7.75
CA VAL A 127 -2.17 -42.25 9.20
C VAL A 127 -0.77 -41.75 9.60
N GLY A 128 -0.70 -40.77 10.50
CA GLY A 128 0.56 -40.29 11.08
C GLY A 128 1.32 -39.28 10.22
N THR A 129 0.69 -38.74 9.18
CA THR A 129 1.24 -37.64 8.37
C THR A 129 1.49 -36.39 9.23
N ARG A 130 2.62 -35.72 8.96
CA ARG A 130 3.05 -34.52 9.68
C ARG A 130 3.21 -33.33 8.74
N LEU A 131 2.71 -32.17 9.15
CA LEU A 131 3.06 -30.88 8.57
C LEU A 131 4.02 -30.15 9.52
N THR A 132 5.26 -29.99 9.07
CA THR A 132 6.30 -29.24 9.80
C THR A 132 6.30 -27.80 9.32
N LEU A 133 5.98 -26.86 10.20
CA LEU A 133 5.91 -25.43 9.94
C LEU A 133 7.27 -24.76 10.17
N PRO A 134 7.64 -23.74 9.38
CA PRO A 134 8.92 -23.07 9.52
C PRO A 134 8.97 -22.21 10.79
N THR A 135 10.12 -22.18 11.45
CA THR A 135 10.38 -21.36 12.66
C THR A 135 11.45 -20.28 12.45
N THR A 136 12.12 -20.31 11.29
CA THR A 136 13.16 -19.35 10.91
C THR A 136 12.83 -18.70 9.59
N GLY A 137 13.16 -17.41 9.42
CA GLY A 137 12.86 -16.69 8.18
C GLY A 137 11.37 -16.38 7.97
N VAL A 138 10.56 -16.51 9.03
CA VAL A 138 9.12 -16.23 9.01
C VAL A 138 8.85 -14.91 9.73
N ALA A 139 8.14 -14.00 9.07
CA ALA A 139 7.71 -12.75 9.68
C ALA A 139 6.49 -12.97 10.60
N VAL A 140 6.45 -12.29 11.75
CA VAL A 140 5.27 -12.27 12.62
C VAL A 140 4.05 -11.81 11.81
N GLY A 141 2.94 -12.54 11.93
CA GLY A 141 1.72 -12.31 11.17
C GLY A 141 1.65 -13.03 9.82
N LYS A 142 2.69 -13.77 9.40
CA LYS A 142 2.60 -14.68 8.24
C LYS A 142 1.47 -15.67 8.46
N LYS A 143 0.67 -15.90 7.41
CA LYS A 143 -0.42 -16.87 7.38
C LYS A 143 -0.11 -17.97 6.38
N ILE A 144 -0.49 -19.19 6.72
CA ILE A 144 -0.54 -20.33 5.79
C ILE A 144 -1.97 -20.88 5.85
N TYR A 145 -2.61 -20.95 4.69
CA TYR A 145 -3.92 -21.56 4.53
C TYR A 145 -3.72 -23.04 4.24
N VAL A 146 -4.33 -23.92 5.02
CA VAL A 146 -4.24 -25.36 4.80
C VAL A 146 -5.63 -25.92 4.58
N SER A 147 -5.87 -26.52 3.43
CA SER A 147 -7.11 -27.23 3.12
C SER A 147 -6.84 -28.72 3.10
N LEU A 148 -7.53 -29.49 3.93
CA LEU A 148 -7.34 -30.93 4.06
C LEU A 148 -8.62 -31.66 3.62
N ILE A 149 -8.54 -32.37 2.50
CA ILE A 149 -9.69 -33.05 1.87
C ILE A 149 -9.54 -34.59 1.83
N GLY A 150 -8.48 -35.13 2.45
CA GLY A 150 -8.28 -36.58 2.58
C GLY A 150 -9.02 -37.20 3.78
N SER A 151 -8.85 -38.51 3.98
CA SER A 151 -9.50 -39.27 5.04
C SER A 151 -8.77 -39.29 6.38
N GLU A 152 -7.55 -38.78 6.44
CA GLU A 152 -6.68 -38.86 7.63
C GLU A 152 -6.21 -37.48 8.08
N ASP A 153 -6.22 -37.27 9.40
CA ASP A 153 -5.76 -36.04 10.03
C ASP A 153 -4.25 -35.81 9.85
N VAL A 154 -3.82 -34.55 9.93
CA VAL A 154 -2.41 -34.16 9.80
C VAL A 154 -1.91 -33.52 11.09
N LEU A 155 -0.85 -34.07 11.68
CA LEU A 155 -0.24 -33.54 12.89
C LEU A 155 0.63 -32.31 12.57
N LEU A 156 0.45 -31.22 13.31
CA LEU A 156 1.28 -30.03 13.20
C LEU A 156 2.56 -30.16 14.03
N THR A 157 3.67 -29.64 13.49
CA THR A 157 4.96 -29.56 14.19
C THR A 157 5.63 -28.22 13.87
N PRO A 158 6.16 -27.43 14.84
CA PRO A 158 6.07 -27.62 16.28
C PRO A 158 4.61 -27.52 16.77
N VAL A 159 4.38 -27.93 18.02
CA VAL A 159 3.05 -27.92 18.61
C VAL A 159 2.53 -26.47 18.61
N PRO A 160 1.34 -26.22 18.03
CA PRO A 160 0.75 -24.89 18.01
C PRO A 160 0.37 -24.45 19.43
N ARG A 161 0.16 -23.14 19.61
CA ARG A 161 -0.22 -22.55 20.92
C ARG A 161 -1.46 -23.22 21.51
N GLU A 162 -2.41 -23.59 20.66
CA GLU A 162 -3.63 -24.28 21.01
C GLU A 162 -3.32 -25.76 21.28
N THR A 163 -2.69 -26.07 22.41
CA THR A 163 -2.17 -27.40 22.73
C THR A 163 -3.22 -28.52 22.73
N ALA A 164 -4.51 -28.18 22.84
CA ALA A 164 -5.63 -29.11 22.71
C ALA A 164 -5.91 -29.51 21.25
N ASN A 165 -5.52 -28.70 20.27
CA ASN A 165 -5.76 -28.86 18.84
C ASN A 165 -4.43 -28.90 18.09
N GLN A 166 -3.77 -30.07 18.10
CA GLN A 166 -2.47 -30.26 17.42
C GLN A 166 -2.63 -30.79 16.00
N TYR A 167 -3.85 -31.15 15.61
CA TYR A 167 -4.16 -31.78 14.33
C TYR A 167 -4.96 -30.83 13.45
N LEU A 168 -4.64 -30.87 12.17
CA LEU A 168 -5.55 -30.45 11.12
C LEU A 168 -6.50 -31.61 10.87
N ILE A 169 -7.79 -31.38 11.08
CA ILE A 169 -8.82 -32.41 10.97
C ILE A 169 -9.18 -32.65 9.50
N SER A 170 -9.29 -33.92 9.14
CA SER A 170 -9.74 -34.37 7.82
C SER A 170 -11.08 -33.73 7.43
N GLY A 171 -11.16 -33.25 6.19
CA GLY A 171 -12.34 -32.55 5.67
C GLY A 171 -12.44 -31.07 6.07
N GLN A 172 -11.47 -30.51 6.81
CA GLN A 172 -11.50 -29.11 7.25
C GLN A 172 -10.45 -28.24 6.56
N SER A 173 -10.66 -26.92 6.64
CA SER A 173 -9.67 -25.92 6.24
C SER A 173 -9.31 -25.04 7.42
N ASN A 174 -8.01 -24.80 7.59
CA ASN A 174 -7.45 -24.09 8.73
C ASN A 174 -6.55 -22.94 8.29
N ILE A 175 -6.48 -21.91 9.11
CA ILE A 175 -5.51 -20.81 8.97
C ILE A 175 -4.50 -20.93 10.10
N LEU A 176 -3.24 -21.07 9.73
CA LEU A 176 -2.11 -21.06 10.64
C LEU A 176 -1.47 -19.68 10.60
N MET A 177 -1.20 -19.08 11.75
CA MET A 177 -0.51 -17.79 11.84
C MET A 177 0.74 -17.89 12.69
N TYR A 178 1.84 -17.35 12.15
CA TYR A 178 3.09 -17.23 12.88
C TYR A 178 3.01 -16.06 13.87
N THR A 179 3.16 -16.36 15.15
CA THR A 179 3.15 -15.41 16.26
C THR A 179 4.55 -15.05 16.76
N GLY A 180 5.56 -15.86 16.41
CA GLY A 180 6.97 -15.57 16.69
C GLY A 180 7.47 -15.88 18.10
N ASP A 181 6.70 -16.59 18.92
CA ASP A 181 7.19 -17.07 20.21
C ASP A 181 8.15 -18.28 20.06
N ALA A 182 8.99 -18.51 21.07
CA ALA A 182 10.05 -19.51 20.99
C ALA A 182 9.61 -20.96 21.24
N THR A 183 8.41 -21.18 21.79
CA THR A 183 7.96 -22.51 22.26
C THR A 183 6.82 -23.09 21.44
N SER A 184 5.91 -22.24 20.96
CA SER A 184 4.74 -22.56 20.14
C SER A 184 4.52 -21.45 19.09
N PRO A 185 5.47 -21.29 18.13
CA PRO A 185 5.52 -20.12 17.27
C PRO A 185 4.29 -19.93 16.39
N TRP A 186 3.46 -20.96 16.24
CA TRP A 186 2.28 -20.97 15.39
C TRP A 186 0.99 -21.06 16.22
N SER A 187 -0.04 -20.38 15.75
CA SER A 187 -1.41 -20.45 16.29
C SER A 187 -2.38 -20.89 15.19
N ILE A 188 -3.34 -21.73 15.53
CA ILE A 188 -4.46 -22.11 14.67
C ILE A 188 -5.61 -21.12 14.91
N ILE A 189 -5.93 -20.32 13.89
CA ILE A 189 -6.93 -19.25 14.01
C ILE A 189 -8.34 -19.71 13.65
N SER A 190 -8.47 -20.70 12.77
CA SER A 190 -9.77 -21.20 12.34
C SER A 190 -9.72 -22.72 12.21
N GLY A 191 -10.65 -23.39 12.87
CA GLY A 191 -11.00 -24.79 12.69
C GLY A 191 -12.44 -24.94 13.18
N TYR A 192 -13.38 -25.14 12.27
CA TYR A 192 -14.72 -25.62 12.58
C TYR A 192 -14.87 -27.00 11.96
#